data_AF-A0A7W4VZW3-F1
#
_entry.id   AF-A0A7W4VZW3-F1
#
_cell.length_a   1.000
_cell.length_b   1.000
_cell.length_c   1.000
_cell.angle_alpha   90.00
_cell.angle_beta   90.00
_cell.angle_gamma   90.00
#
_symmetry.space_group_name_H-M   'P 1'
#
loop_
_entity.id
_entity.type
_entity.pdbx_description
1 polymer ?
#
loop_
_entity_poly.entity_id
_entity_poly.type
_entity_poly.pdbx_seq_one_letter_code
_entity_poly.pdbx_strand_id
1 'polypeptide(L)' 'MSHPRKGPSGSQGGRGVGVTTNRVIRVSDELWEAAKRKAAENGEKISDVVRRALREYAGLADAPPFNPRKSPDGKVE' A
#
# COMPACT_ATOMS: atom_id res chain seq x y z
N MET A 1 -23.19 -29.99 -29.33
CA MET A 1 -23.04 -30.39 -27.91
C MET A 1 -22.01 -29.49 -27.26
N SER A 2 -22.51 -28.50 -26.53
CA SER A 2 -21.74 -27.46 -25.85
C SER A 2 -21.12 -28.00 -24.56
N HIS A 3 -19.85 -27.68 -24.30
CA HIS A 3 -19.24 -27.87 -22.99
C HIS A 3 -19.08 -26.49 -22.33
N PRO A 4 -19.73 -26.19 -21.18
CA PRO A 4 -19.49 -24.95 -20.46
C PRO A 4 -18.18 -25.05 -19.66
N ARG A 5 -17.23 -24.15 -19.97
CA ARG A 5 -16.00 -23.98 -19.19
C ARG A 5 -16.31 -23.15 -17.94
N LYS A 6 -16.15 -23.80 -16.79
CA LYS A 6 -15.81 -23.29 -15.45
C LYS A 6 -15.26 -21.86 -15.46
N GLY A 7 -15.94 -20.92 -14.79
CA GLY A 7 -15.41 -19.59 -14.51
C GLY A 7 -14.36 -19.57 -13.39
N PRO A 8 -13.53 -18.53 -13.33
CA PRO A 8 -13.06 -17.93 -12.08
C PRO A 8 -13.68 -16.53 -11.95
N SER A 9 -14.38 -16.24 -10.86
CA SER A 9 -13.81 -15.81 -9.58
C SER A 9 -13.30 -14.38 -9.62
N GLY A 10 -13.87 -13.54 -8.75
CA GLY A 10 -13.16 -12.40 -8.20
C GLY A 10 -13.40 -11.09 -8.90
N SER A 11 -14.41 -10.39 -8.41
CA SER A 11 -14.50 -8.93 -8.45
C SER A 11 -13.15 -8.28 -8.12
N GLN A 12 -12.53 -7.60 -9.09
CA GLN A 12 -11.58 -6.55 -8.79
C GLN A 12 -11.74 -5.39 -9.78
N GLY A 13 -12.95 -4.82 -9.79
CA GLY A 13 -13.21 -3.51 -10.36
C GLY A 13 -12.47 -2.43 -9.55
N GLY A 14 -11.54 -1.75 -10.23
CA GLY A 14 -11.03 -0.40 -9.96
C GLY A 14 -10.95 0.08 -8.51
N ARG A 15 -9.79 -0.11 -7.86
CA ARG A 15 -9.45 0.66 -6.66
C ARG A 15 -9.06 2.08 -7.07
N GLY A 16 -9.93 3.06 -6.81
CA GLY A 16 -9.60 4.48 -6.90
C GLY A 16 -8.33 4.77 -6.09
N VAL A 17 -7.27 5.17 -6.77
CA VAL A 17 -6.01 5.56 -6.14
C VAL A 17 -6.15 7.02 -5.76
N GLY A 18 -6.42 7.31 -4.48
CA GLY A 18 -6.14 8.63 -3.95
C GLY A 18 -4.67 8.95 -4.25
N VAL A 19 -4.43 10.00 -5.02
CA VAL A 19 -3.10 10.35 -5.52
C VAL A 19 -2.19 10.59 -4.31
N THR A 20 -1.34 9.62 -4.00
CA THR A 20 -0.37 9.77 -2.91
C THR A 20 0.80 10.58 -3.46
N THR A 21 1.06 11.76 -2.89
CA THR A 21 2.20 12.59 -3.29
C THR A 21 3.51 11.81 -3.16
N ASN A 22 4.28 11.72 -4.24
CA ASN A 22 5.58 11.09 -4.20
C ASN A 22 6.52 11.87 -3.27
N ARG A 23 7.28 11.16 -2.43
CA ARG A 23 8.27 11.74 -1.51
C ARG A 23 9.62 11.12 -1.80
N VAL A 24 10.60 11.96 -2.12
CA VAL A 24 11.98 11.52 -2.35
C VAL A 24 12.74 11.58 -1.03
N ILE A 25 13.37 10.48 -0.65
CA ILE A 25 14.26 10.39 0.51
C ILE A 25 15.65 9.95 0.06
N ARG A 26 16.68 10.46 0.73
CA ARG A 26 18.06 10.03 0.51
C ARG A 26 18.39 8.93 1.53
N VAL A 27 18.78 7.77 1.02
CA VAL A 27 19.20 6.61 1.79
C VAL A 27 20.38 5.97 1.07
N SER A 28 21.27 5.32 1.83
CA SER A 28 22.33 4.49 1.25
C SER A 28 21.69 3.38 0.40
N ASP A 29 22.30 3.08 -0.75
CA ASP A 29 21.86 2.00 -1.65
C ASP A 29 21.90 0.65 -0.92
N GLU A 30 22.97 0.38 -0.17
CA GLU A 30 23.14 -0.85 0.61
C GLU A 30 21.98 -1.05 1.61
N LEU A 31 21.59 0.01 2.30
CA LEU A 31 20.48 -0.02 3.26
C LEU A 31 19.14 -0.25 2.53
N TRP A 32 18.95 0.40 1.38
CA TRP A 32 17.73 0.27 0.59
C TRP A 32 17.54 -1.15 0.05
N GLU A 33 18.58 -1.74 -0.51
CA GLU A 33 18.56 -3.11 -1.01
C GLU A 33 18.36 -4.14 0.12
N ALA A 34 19.03 -3.96 1.26
CA ALA A 34 18.84 -4.80 2.42
C ALA A 34 17.39 -4.75 2.93
N ALA A 35 16.80 -3.54 3.00
CA ALA A 35 15.42 -3.36 3.42
C ALA A 35 14.42 -3.99 2.42
N LYS A 36 14.63 -3.83 1.11
CA LYS A 36 13.80 -4.48 0.08
C LYS A 36 13.86 -6.00 0.18
N ARG A 37 15.05 -6.58 0.34
CA ARG A 37 15.21 -8.02 0.51
C ARG A 37 14.44 -8.50 1.74
N LYS A 38 14.60 -7.83 2.88
CA LYS A 38 13.90 -8.18 4.11
C LYS A 38 12.38 -8.08 4.00
N ALA A 39 11.89 -7.05 3.33
CA ALA A 39 10.46 -6.90 3.06
C ALA A 39 9.93 -8.05 2.20
N ALA A 40 10.68 -8.44 1.15
CA ALA A 40 10.31 -9.57 0.29
C ALA A 40 10.31 -10.91 1.05
N GLU A 41 11.30 -11.15 1.91
CA GLU A 41 11.35 -12.35 2.78
C GLU A 41 10.12 -12.44 3.70
N ASN A 42 9.60 -11.30 4.16
CA ASN A 42 8.41 -11.22 4.99
C ASN A 42 7.08 -11.20 4.20
N GLY A 43 7.13 -11.15 2.85
CA GLY A 43 5.94 -10.96 2.02
C GLY A 43 5.30 -9.56 2.15
N GLU A 44 6.04 -8.57 2.65
CA GLU A 44 5.60 -7.18 2.83
C GLU A 44 6.08 -6.29 1.68
N LYS A 45 5.39 -5.18 1.42
CA LYS A 45 5.89 -4.15 0.49
C LYS A 45 6.81 -3.18 1.21
N ILE A 46 7.90 -2.78 0.57
CA ILE A 46 8.83 -1.78 1.12
C ILE A 46 8.12 -0.46 1.50
N SER A 47 7.09 -0.07 0.74
CA SER A 47 6.27 1.12 1.06
C SER A 47 5.49 1.00 2.36
N ASP A 48 5.05 -0.21 2.73
CA ASP A 48 4.30 -0.45 3.96
C ASP A 48 5.25 -0.46 5.17
N VAL A 49 6.46 -1.03 4.99
CA VAL A 49 7.54 -0.97 5.99
C VAL A 49 7.95 0.48 6.28
N VAL A 50 8.20 1.29 5.24
CA VAL A 50 8.54 2.72 5.40
C VAL A 50 7.42 3.46 6.11
N ARG A 51 6.14 3.22 5.74
CA ARG A 51 5.00 3.85 6.41
C ARG A 51 4.92 3.48 7.89
N ARG A 52 5.11 2.19 8.22
CA ARG A 52 5.11 1.72 9.61
C ARG A 52 6.22 2.37 10.43
N ALA A 53 7.45 2.36 9.92
CA ALA A 53 8.60 2.96 10.59
C ALA A 53 8.42 4.46 10.84
N LEU A 54 7.92 5.21 9.84
CA LEU A 54 7.63 6.64 10.00
C LEU A 54 6.53 6.90 11.04
N ARG A 55 5.49 6.06 11.07
CA ARG A 55 4.40 6.16 12.04
C ARG A 55 4.90 5.90 13.46
N GLU A 56 5.69 4.86 13.66
CA GLU A 56 6.30 4.53 14.94
C GLU A 56 7.24 5.64 15.40
N TYR A 57 8.10 6.13 14.51
CA TYR A 57 9.02 7.23 14.80
C TYR A 57 8.30 8.52 15.20
N ALA A 58 7.16 8.82 14.56
CA ALA A 58 6.33 9.97 14.88
C ALA A 58 5.43 9.79 16.12
N GLY A 59 5.46 8.62 16.79
CA GLY A 59 4.57 8.32 17.91
C GLY A 59 3.10 8.13 17.52
N LEU A 60 2.82 7.87 16.24
CA LEU A 60 1.47 7.73 15.68
C LEU A 60 0.96 6.28 15.68
N ALA A 61 1.51 5.41 16.53
CA ALA A 61 1.28 3.96 16.51
C ALA A 61 -0.21 3.56 16.71
N ASP A 62 -1.00 4.39 17.39
CA ASP A 62 -2.43 4.19 17.62
C ASP A 62 -3.33 4.83 16.54
N ALA A 63 -2.74 5.58 15.60
CA ALA A 63 -3.52 6.25 14.56
C ALA A 63 -4.04 5.22 13.54
N PRO A 64 -5.34 5.25 13.21
CA PRO A 64 -5.92 4.31 12.26
C PRO A 64 -5.15 4.32 10.93
N PRO A 65 -5.12 3.20 10.18
CA PRO A 65 -4.52 3.19 8.85
C PRO A 65 -5.13 4.34 8.03
N PHE A 66 -4.27 5.11 7.33
CA PHE A 66 -4.74 6.10 6.37
C PHE A 66 -5.62 5.38 5.35
N ASN A 67 -6.94 5.56 5.48
CA ASN A 67 -7.91 4.91 4.63
C ASN A 67 -8.40 5.98 3.64
N PRO A 68 -7.83 6.07 2.42
CA PRO A 68 -8.19 7.10 1.45
C PRO A 68 -9.67 7.02 1.01
N ARG A 69 -10.42 5.99 1.45
CA ARG A 69 -11.86 5.85 1.22
C ARG A 69 -12.75 6.61 2.21
N LYS A 70 -12.23 7.25 3.26
CA LYS A 70 -13.05 8.00 4.23
C LYS A 70 -12.60 9.45 4.36
N SER A 71 -12.75 10.22 3.28
CA SER A 71 -12.91 11.66 3.40
C SER A 71 -14.33 11.93 3.92
N PRO A 72 -14.50 12.73 5.00
CA PRO A 72 -15.82 13.08 5.52
C PRO A 72 -16.60 14.08 4.63
N ASP A 73 -15.98 14.66 3.61
CA ASP A 73 -16.62 15.65 2.74
C ASP A 73 -16.73 15.10 1.31
N GLY A 74 -17.89 14.52 1.02
CA GLY A 74 -18.23 13.97 -0.29
C GLY A 74 -18.62 15.06 -1.29
N LYS A 75 -17.63 15.72 -1.90
CA LYS A 75 -17.87 16.57 -3.07
C LYS A 75 -17.09 16.06 -4.27
N VAL A 76 -17.86 15.67 -5.28
CA VAL A 76 -17.42 15.40 -6.64
C VAL A 76 -17.89 16.59 -7.49
N GLU A 77 -16.96 17.26 -8.16
CA GLU A 77 -17.22 18.06 -9.37
C GLU A 77 -16.61 17.32 -10.56
#